data_AF-A0A165M9D6-F1
#
_entry.id   AF-A0A165M9D6-F1
#
_cell.length_a   1.000
_cell.length_b   1.000
_cell.length_c   1.000
_cell.angle_alpha   90.00
_cell.angle_beta   90.00
_cell.angle_gamma   90.00
#
_symmetry.space_group_name_H-M   'P 1'
#
loop_
_entity.id
_entity.type
_entity.pdbx_description
1 polymer ?
#
loop_
_entity_poly.entity_id
_entity_poly.type
_entity_poly.pdbx_seq_one_letter_code
_entity_poly.pdbx_strand_id
1 'polypeptide(L)'
;MPRWLGRPAEVQMRPRGSVMLVFLSAADAAHAIQHSVSVFGNFCSARRFEDVPRVRTCDNCCGTDHTGRICEREMRCGVCCSNQHTTASHKCEDISCDF
;
A
#
# COMPACT_ATOMS: atom_id res chain seq x y z
N MET A 1 -6.23 -19.15 6.40
CA MET A 1 -4.97 -18.48 5.99
C MET A 1 -5.33 -17.18 5.28
N PRO A 2 -4.71 -16.02 5.57
CA PRO A 2 -5.06 -14.77 4.90
C PRO A 2 -4.72 -14.86 3.41
N ARG A 3 -5.60 -14.32 2.56
CA ARG A 3 -5.34 -14.18 1.13
C ARG A 3 -4.65 -12.84 0.90
N TRP A 4 -3.40 -12.89 0.43
CA TRP A 4 -2.68 -11.69 0.04
C TRP A 4 -3.24 -11.17 -1.29
N LEU A 5 -3.56 -9.88 -1.33
CA LEU A 5 -4.07 -9.21 -2.53
C LEU A 5 -2.94 -8.76 -3.48
N GLY A 6 -1.69 -8.75 -3.01
CA GLY A 6 -0.51 -8.42 -3.81
C GLY A 6 0.18 -9.66 -4.40
N ARG A 7 1.06 -9.46 -5.40
CA ARG A 7 1.87 -10.56 -5.96
C ARG A 7 2.79 -11.14 -4.86
N PRO A 8 3.05 -12.45 -4.82
CA PRO A 8 3.88 -13.06 -3.77
C PRO A 8 5.25 -12.41 -3.58
N ALA A 9 5.92 -12.04 -4.69
CA ALA A 9 7.20 -11.33 -4.66
C ALA A 9 7.10 -9.92 -4.04
N GLU A 10 6.01 -9.20 -4.31
CA GLU A 10 5.76 -7.86 -3.73
C GLU A 10 5.44 -7.94 -2.22
N VAL A 11 4.77 -9.01 -1.78
CA VAL A 11 4.43 -9.20 -0.36
C VAL A 11 5.68 -9.46 0.49
N GLN A 12 6.67 -10.19 -0.05
CA GLN A 12 7.93 -10.47 0.66
C GLN A 12 8.83 -9.24 0.76
N MET A 13 8.79 -8.35 -0.23
CA MET A 13 9.64 -7.15 -0.31
C MET A 13 9.05 -5.94 0.45
N ARG A 14 7.80 -6.01 0.91
CA ARG A 14 7.13 -4.89 1.59
C ARG A 14 7.09 -5.10 3.10
N PRO A 15 7.85 -4.33 3.90
CA PRO A 15 7.86 -4.47 5.36
C PRO A 15 6.55 -4.00 6.03
N ARG A 16 5.64 -3.37 5.27
CA ARG A 16 4.35 -2.86 5.75
C ARG A 16 3.26 -3.14 4.73
N GLY A 17 2.11 -3.59 5.20
CA GLY A 17 0.95 -3.89 4.37
C GLY A 17 -0.36 -3.83 5.15
N SER A 18 -1.47 -3.82 4.42
CA SER A 18 -2.81 -3.91 4.96
C SER A 18 -3.40 -5.28 4.67
N VAL A 19 -4.17 -5.83 5.61
CA VAL A 19 -4.95 -7.06 5.41
C VAL A 19 -6.42 -6.70 5.26
N MET A 20 -7.13 -7.43 4.39
CA MET A 20 -8.58 -7.34 4.28
C MET A 20 -9.21 -8.41 5.18
N LEU A 21 -10.10 -7.97 6.08
CA LEU A 21 -10.88 -8.85 6.93
C LEU A 21 -12.33 -8.80 6.46
N VAL A 22 -12.91 -9.99 6.25
CA VAL A 22 -14.32 -10.13 5.88
C VAL A 22 -15.07 -10.64 7.10
N PHE A 23 -16.07 -9.89 7.53
CA PHE A 23 -16.91 -10.22 8.68
C PHE A 23 -18.26 -10.74 8.20
N LEU A 24 -18.85 -11.68 8.95
CA LEU A 24 -20.18 -12.21 8.65
C LEU A 24 -21.27 -11.20 8.96
N SER A 25 -21.07 -10.34 9.96
CA SER A 25 -22.03 -9.32 10.35
C SER A 25 -21.44 -7.91 10.24
N ALA A 26 -22.30 -6.95 9.89
CA ALA A 26 -21.93 -5.54 9.88
C ALA A 26 -21.61 -5.00 11.29
N ALA A 27 -22.20 -5.61 12.33
CA ALA A 27 -21.96 -5.23 13.72
C ALA A 27 -20.52 -5.58 14.16
N ASP A 28 -20.03 -6.77 13.80
CA ASP A 28 -18.66 -7.19 14.12
C ASP A 28 -17.63 -6.32 13.39
N ALA A 29 -17.91 -5.97 12.13
CA ALA A 29 -17.05 -5.04 11.38
C ALA A 29 -17.02 -3.65 12.02
N ALA A 30 -18.17 -3.12 12.47
CA ALA A 30 -18.24 -1.84 13.16
C ALA A 30 -17.48 -1.87 14.49
N HIS A 31 -17.62 -2.97 15.25
CA HIS A 31 -16.90 -3.16 16.51
C HIS A 31 -15.38 -3.16 16.30
N ALA A 32 -14.89 -3.89 15.29
CA ALA A 32 -13.48 -3.94 14.92
C ALA A 32 -12.91 -2.57 14.49
N ILE A 33 -13.71 -1.76 13.76
CA ILE A 33 -13.33 -0.39 13.38
C ILE A 33 -13.19 0.51 14.61
N GLN A 34 -14.08 0.38 15.58
CA GLN A 34 -14.07 1.22 16.79
C GLN A 34 -12.96 0.83 17.77
N HIS A 35 -12.65 -0.46 17.92
CA HIS A 35 -11.79 -0.97 19.00
C HIS A 35 -10.40 -1.44 18.54
N SER A 36 -10.07 -1.27 17.26
CA SER A 36 -8.86 -1.83 16.63
C SER A 36 -8.85 -3.37 16.63
N VAL A 37 -7.94 -3.95 15.87
CA VAL A 37 -7.79 -5.41 15.74
C VAL A 37 -6.35 -5.82 16.03
N SER A 38 -6.17 -7.00 16.63
CA SER A 38 -4.85 -7.61 16.78
C SER A 38 -4.59 -8.55 15.62
N VAL A 39 -3.54 -8.28 14.83
CA VAL A 39 -3.13 -9.08 13.67
C VAL A 39 -1.67 -9.47 13.87
N PHE A 40 -1.39 -10.77 13.92
CA PHE A 40 -0.05 -11.31 14.19
C PHE A 40 0.63 -10.69 15.42
N GLY A 41 -0.14 -10.47 16.50
CA GLY A 41 0.37 -9.89 17.75
C GLY A 41 0.56 -8.37 17.74
N ASN A 42 0.17 -7.67 16.65
CA ASN A 42 0.26 -6.22 16.54
C ASN A 42 -1.13 -5.58 16.53
N PHE A 43 -1.31 -4.50 17.29
CA PHE A 43 -2.54 -3.69 17.24
C PHE A 43 -2.56 -2.83 15.97
N CYS A 44 -3.63 -2.98 15.19
CA CYS A 44 -3.83 -2.28 13.92
C CYS A 44 -5.17 -1.55 13.92
N SER A 45 -5.16 -0.31 13.41
CA SER A 45 -6.40 0.42 13.15
C SER A 45 -7.17 -0.24 12.00
N ALA A 46 -8.47 -0.48 12.18
CA ALA A 46 -9.34 -0.96 11.12
C ALA A 46 -10.14 0.18 10.49
N ARG A 47 -10.43 0.07 9.20
CA ARG A 47 -11.28 1.01 8.44
C ARG A 47 -12.18 0.22 7.51
N ARG A 48 -13.33 0.78 7.14
CA ARG A 48 -14.19 0.18 6.10
C ARG A 48 -13.37 0.07 4.82
N PHE A 49 -13.42 -1.11 4.21
CA PHE A 49 -13.00 -1.25 2.82
C PHE A 49 -14.12 -0.65 1.97
N GLU A 50 -13.94 0.60 1.58
CA GLU A 50 -14.70 1.17 0.47
C GLU A 50 -14.12 0.57 -0.82
N ASP A 51 -14.92 0.41 -1.89
CA ASP A 51 -14.40 0.20 -3.25
C ASP A 51 -13.67 1.48 -3.68
N VAL A 52 -12.57 1.79 -2.99
CA VAL A 52 -11.78 2.99 -3.22
C VAL A 52 -11.01 2.72 -4.51
N PRO A 53 -11.11 3.60 -5.52
CA PRO A 53 -10.19 3.52 -6.65
C PRO A 53 -8.77 3.45 -6.09
N ARG A 54 -7.96 2.50 -6.59
CA ARG A 54 -6.57 2.27 -6.16
C ARG A 54 -5.94 3.60 -5.75
N VAL A 55 -5.50 3.70 -4.48
CA VAL A 55 -4.82 4.90 -3.97
C VAL A 55 -3.75 5.27 -4.99
N ARG A 56 -3.99 6.33 -5.77
CA ARG A 56 -3.03 6.80 -6.75
C ARG A 56 -1.94 7.50 -5.96
N THR A 57 -0.77 6.89 -5.94
CA THR A 57 0.44 7.54 -5.46
C THR A 57 0.82 8.65 -6.43
N CYS A 58 1.28 9.77 -5.91
CA CYS A 58 1.89 10.84 -6.68
C CYS A 58 3.01 10.28 -7.57
N ASP A 59 2.94 10.54 -8.89
CA ASP A 59 3.89 10.03 -9.88
C ASP A 59 5.33 10.56 -9.66
N ASN A 60 5.48 11.66 -8.93
CA ASN A 60 6.77 12.27 -8.62
C ASN A 60 7.39 11.71 -7.33
N CYS A 61 6.67 11.80 -6.19
CA CYS A 61 7.26 11.52 -4.87
C CYS A 61 6.70 10.27 -4.18
N CYS A 62 5.78 9.54 -4.82
CA CYS A 62 5.08 8.38 -4.27
C CYS A 62 4.22 8.65 -3.01
N GLY A 63 3.90 9.92 -2.72
CA GLY A 63 3.00 10.32 -1.64
C GLY A 63 1.54 9.99 -1.98
N THR A 64 0.69 9.81 -0.96
CA THR A 64 -0.73 9.45 -1.14
C THR A 64 -1.69 10.60 -0.89
N ASP A 65 -1.16 11.79 -0.56
CA ASP A 65 -1.89 12.97 -0.12
C ASP A 65 -2.10 14.01 -1.24
N HIS A 66 -1.51 13.81 -2.42
CA HIS A 66 -1.59 14.73 -3.55
C HIS A 66 -1.30 14.03 -4.88
N THR A 67 -1.51 14.73 -6.00
CA THR A 67 -1.18 14.26 -7.36
C THR A 67 0.14 14.87 -7.85
N GLY A 68 0.79 14.24 -8.84
CA GLY A 68 2.06 14.73 -9.42
C GLY A 68 2.00 16.16 -9.93
N ARG A 69 0.83 16.63 -10.38
CA ARG A 69 0.63 17.98 -10.94
C ARG A 69 0.90 19.11 -9.93
N ILE A 70 0.68 18.86 -8.64
CA ILE A 70 0.83 19.85 -7.56
C ILE A 70 1.95 19.46 -6.59
N CYS A 71 2.84 18.55 -7.01
CA CYS A 71 3.90 18.04 -6.16
C CYS A 71 5.08 19.04 -6.12
N GLU A 72 5.43 19.47 -4.91
CA GLU A 72 6.63 20.30 -4.64
C GLU A 72 7.74 19.51 -3.94
N ARG A 73 7.56 18.20 -3.75
CA ARG A 73 8.53 17.32 -3.07
C ARG A 73 9.61 16.84 -4.04
N GLU A 74 10.74 16.41 -3.49
CA GLU A 74 11.78 15.74 -4.29
C GLU A 74 11.20 14.51 -4.99
N MET A 75 11.68 14.29 -6.22
CA MET A 75 11.33 13.10 -6.98
C MET A 75 11.83 11.86 -6.25
N ARG A 76 11.06 10.77 -6.34
CA ARG A 76 11.37 9.51 -5.67
C ARG A 76 10.81 8.33 -6.44
N CYS A 77 11.67 7.35 -6.69
CA CYS A 77 11.27 6.06 -7.24
C CYS A 77 10.61 5.20 -6.17
N GLY A 78 9.38 4.75 -6.41
CA GLY A 78 8.64 3.82 -5.54
C GLY A 78 9.20 2.40 -5.54
N VAL A 79 10.13 2.09 -6.45
CA VAL A 79 10.77 0.77 -6.59
C VAL A 79 12.05 0.70 -5.76
N CYS A 80 13.04 1.53 -6.11
CA CYS A 80 14.36 1.49 -5.50
C CYS A 80 14.62 2.60 -4.48
N CYS A 81 13.62 3.43 -4.18
CA CYS A 81 13.72 4.58 -3.27
C CYS A 81 14.76 5.65 -3.65
N SER A 82 15.29 5.62 -4.88
CA SER A 82 16.21 6.65 -5.40
C SER A 82 15.49 7.97 -5.67
N ASN A 83 16.20 9.09 -5.48
CA ASN A 83 15.74 10.43 -5.86
C ASN A 83 16.30 10.88 -7.23
N GLN A 84 16.87 9.97 -8.02
CA GLN A 84 17.47 10.28 -9.33
C GLN A 84 16.50 10.05 -10.49
N HIS A 85 15.44 9.28 -10.28
CA HIS A 85 14.43 8.97 -11.28
C HIS A 85 13.07 8.74 -10.63
N THR A 86 12.00 8.93 -11.40
CA THR A 86 10.64 8.60 -10.98
C THR A 86 10.37 7.10 -11.15
N THR A 87 9.30 6.59 -10.54
CA THR A 87 8.85 5.20 -10.74
C THR A 87 8.63 4.88 -12.23
N ALA A 88 8.10 5.82 -13.01
CA ALA A 88 7.83 5.63 -14.44
C ALA A 88 9.10 5.50 -15.29
N SER A 89 10.21 6.08 -14.84
CA SER A 89 11.51 6.02 -15.52
C SER A 89 12.42 4.93 -14.97
N HIS A 90 11.93 4.10 -14.06
CA HIS A 90 12.73 3.02 -13.51
C HIS A 90 13.06 1.99 -14.59
N LYS A 91 14.36 1.71 -14.75
CA LYS A 91 14.85 0.57 -15.50
C LYS A 91 15.54 -0.34 -14.51
N CYS A 92 15.09 -1.57 -14.42
CA CYS A 92 15.80 -2.56 -13.65
C CYS A 92 16.90 -3.16 -14.53
N GLU A 93 18.13 -3.19 -14.03
CA GLU A 93 19.21 -3.95 -14.66
C GLU A 93 19.14 -5.44 -14.26
N ASP A 94 18.40 -5.76 -13.20
CA ASP A 94 18.13 -7.11 -12.73
C ASP A 94 16.82 -7.68 -13.28
N ILE A 95 16.90 -8.89 -13.84
CA ILE A 95 15.79 -9.72 -14.37
C ILE A 95 14.69 -10.02 -13.33
N SER A 96 14.92 -9.77 -12.03
CA SER A 96 13.97 -10.03 -10.94
C SER A 96 12.89 -8.94 -10.76
N CYS A 97 12.93 -7.90 -11.57
CA CYS A 97 12.22 -6.66 -11.36
C CYS A 97 11.21 -6.43 -12.49
N ASP A 98 10.16 -7.25 -12.47
CA ASP A 98 9.01 -7.15 -13.37
C ASP A 98 7.96 -6.21 -12.75
N PHE A 99 7.78 -5.02 -13.35
CA PHE A 99 6.64 -4.14 -13.08
C PHE A 99 5.43 -4.55 -13.91
#